data_AF-W4PBR1-F1
#
_entry.id   AF-W4PBR1-F1
#
_cell.length_a   1.000
_cell.length_b   1.000
_cell.length_c   1.000
_cell.angle_alpha   90.00
_cell.angle_beta   90.00
_cell.angle_gamma   90.00
#
_symmetry.space_group_name_H-M   'P 1'
#
loop_
_entity.id
_entity.type
_entity.pdbx_description
1 polymer ?
#
loop_
_entity_poly.entity_id
_entity_poly.type
_entity_poly.pdbx_seq_one_letter_code
_entity_poly.pdbx_strand_id
1 'polypeptide(L)'
;MAQARFLRAFLAFDLIKYWGDVPFKTTYTSGYESAFNGRVSREEIYNQIIADLTFAKENLQKGSASLSPEVPSQGAAHALLMRVYLQRAGYSLQQDGALTRPDEVKRNEYFNAVIAEWSAFRSKGYHDFYEGGFKQLFMDYSAGILNSKESLWEIAFNPTGMGYKDNAGTWGTYNGPKVEAPGKNAAPNTWGRANAFFRVVPAWKNFFEAGDERRDVMVCTYQYKWDAKNATHKKVENAKPTDWYPGKWRREWMPGGFVDPNNTGVNYCPLRYADVVLMAAEAYNETGNTPEAWNLLNTVRVRAKATPVTDANYAALLKAPHVYDLPYINDEDAAGKFRTALYWERGFELAFEGQRKYDLLRWGILDSTLKLFQKNLDQSLKGKYVAGDKFIKGQHELFPIPLGELQSNPALNNRNNPGYE
;
A
#
# COMPACT_ATOMS: atom_id res chain seq x y z
N MET A 1 10.15 -12.77 -21.26
CA MET A 1 9.95 -11.35 -21.62
C MET A 1 8.84 -10.67 -20.83
N ALA A 2 7.61 -11.19 -20.79
CA ALA A 2 6.48 -10.51 -20.14
C ALA A 2 6.68 -10.21 -18.64
N GLN A 3 7.17 -11.19 -17.87
CA GLN A 3 7.48 -10.99 -16.43
C GLN A 3 8.55 -9.91 -16.22
N ALA A 4 9.61 -9.89 -17.04
CA ALA A 4 10.66 -8.88 -16.95
C ALA A 4 10.13 -7.46 -17.25
N ARG A 5 9.22 -7.32 -18.22
CA ARG A 5 8.55 -6.04 -18.52
C ARG A 5 7.62 -5.62 -17.38
N PHE A 6 6.86 -6.54 -16.80
CA PHE A 6 6.07 -6.27 -15.61
C PHE A 6 6.93 -5.76 -14.44
N LEU A 7 8.06 -6.44 -14.16
CA LEU A 7 8.97 -6.03 -13.09
C LEU A 7 9.62 -4.67 -13.38
N ARG A 8 10.03 -4.41 -14.63
CA ARG A 8 10.54 -3.09 -15.02
C ARG A 8 9.49 -1.99 -14.81
N ALA A 9 8.25 -2.23 -15.22
CA ALA A 9 7.15 -1.29 -15.00
C ALA A 9 6.90 -1.05 -13.51
N PHE A 10 6.89 -2.10 -12.68
CA PHE A 10 6.71 -1.99 -11.24
C PHE A 10 7.81 -1.14 -10.58
N LEU A 11 9.08 -1.44 -10.88
CA LEU A 11 10.23 -0.70 -10.34
C LEU A 11 10.27 0.75 -10.85
N ALA A 12 10.04 0.96 -12.14
CA ALA A 12 10.00 2.30 -12.73
C ALA A 12 8.87 3.15 -12.13
N PHE A 13 7.72 2.54 -11.84
CA PHE A 13 6.61 3.23 -11.21
C PHE A 13 6.93 3.66 -9.78
N ASP A 14 7.61 2.82 -8.99
CA ASP A 14 8.11 3.23 -7.67
C ASP A 14 9.14 4.35 -7.77
N LEU A 15 10.08 4.28 -8.72
CA LEU A 15 11.07 5.34 -8.94
C LEU A 15 10.41 6.71 -9.16
N ILE A 16 9.43 6.81 -10.06
CA ILE A 16 8.81 8.10 -10.38
C ILE A 16 7.84 8.60 -9.30
N LYS A 17 7.21 7.69 -8.52
CA LYS A 17 6.43 8.08 -7.33
C LYS A 17 7.31 8.67 -6.24
N TYR A 18 8.55 8.21 -6.13
CA TYR A 18 9.46 8.55 -5.05
C TYR A 18 10.29 9.78 -5.39
N TRP A 19 10.86 9.84 -6.60
CA TRP A 19 11.83 10.87 -6.99
C TRP A 19 11.37 11.76 -8.16
N GLY A 20 10.20 11.51 -8.74
CA GLY A 20 9.71 12.26 -9.89
C GLY A 20 10.51 11.91 -11.14
N ASP A 21 11.22 12.89 -11.71
CA ASP A 21 12.01 12.66 -12.91
C ASP A 21 13.35 12.02 -12.53
N VAL A 22 13.69 10.92 -13.19
CA VAL A 22 14.86 10.10 -12.86
C VAL A 22 15.61 9.68 -14.12
N PRO A 23 16.92 9.40 -14.05
CA PRO A 23 17.59 8.71 -15.13
C PRO A 23 16.90 7.38 -15.43
N PHE A 24 16.54 7.16 -16.70
CA PHE A 24 15.78 5.99 -17.10
C PHE A 24 16.19 5.52 -18.49
N LYS A 25 16.35 4.20 -18.63
CA LYS A 25 16.62 3.54 -19.91
C LYS A 25 16.11 2.11 -19.90
N THR A 26 15.83 1.59 -21.09
CA THR A 26 15.39 0.20 -21.29
C THR A 26 16.47 -0.71 -21.87
N THR A 27 17.67 -0.17 -22.10
CA THR A 27 18.86 -0.87 -22.57
C THR A 27 19.84 -1.10 -21.43
N TYR A 28 20.62 -2.18 -21.51
CA TYR A 28 21.66 -2.45 -20.52
C TYR A 28 22.80 -1.42 -20.62
N THR A 29 23.49 -1.19 -19.50
CA THR A 29 24.73 -0.40 -19.48
C THR A 29 25.87 -1.25 -20.05
N SER A 30 26.41 -0.87 -21.21
CA SER A 30 27.48 -1.61 -21.89
C SER A 30 28.89 -1.07 -21.58
N GLY A 31 28.99 0.09 -20.94
CA GLY A 31 30.26 0.72 -20.57
C GLY A 31 30.08 2.02 -19.80
N TYR A 32 31.21 2.60 -19.35
CA TYR A 32 31.26 3.79 -18.49
C TYR A 32 30.48 4.98 -19.07
N GLU A 33 30.65 5.28 -20.35
CA GLU A 33 29.96 6.41 -21.00
C GLU A 33 28.43 6.26 -21.00
N SER A 34 27.93 5.02 -21.04
CA SER A 34 26.48 4.72 -21.00
C SER A 34 25.92 4.61 -19.58
N ALA A 35 26.77 4.69 -18.54
CA ALA A 35 26.39 4.53 -17.15
C ALA A 35 25.70 5.78 -16.58
N PHE A 36 26.03 6.96 -17.11
CA PHE A 36 25.54 8.24 -16.62
C PHE A 36 24.50 8.82 -17.56
N ASN A 37 23.30 9.08 -17.04
CA ASN A 37 22.21 9.69 -17.79
C ASN A 37 21.57 10.79 -16.97
N GLY A 38 21.11 11.83 -17.66
CA GLY A 38 20.31 12.88 -17.05
C GLY A 38 18.91 12.37 -16.70
N ARG A 39 18.14 13.22 -16.03
CA ARG A 39 16.74 12.94 -15.70
C ARG A 39 15.90 12.82 -16.98
N VAL A 40 15.06 11.80 -17.02
CA VAL A 40 14.00 11.65 -18.02
C VAL A 40 12.69 12.07 -17.37
N SER A 41 11.87 12.81 -18.11
CA SER A 41 10.54 13.24 -17.63
C SER A 41 9.73 12.03 -17.19
N ARG A 42 9.09 12.10 -16.01
CA ARG A 42 8.19 11.04 -15.56
C ARG A 42 7.09 10.71 -16.56
N GLU A 43 6.67 11.67 -17.40
CA GLU A 43 5.64 11.45 -18.41
C GLU A 43 6.12 10.51 -19.52
N GLU A 44 7.40 10.58 -19.88
CA GLU A 44 8.03 9.64 -20.82
C GLU A 44 8.19 8.26 -20.18
N ILE A 45 8.59 8.22 -18.89
CA ILE A 45 8.72 6.97 -18.14
C ILE A 45 7.35 6.29 -17.98
N TYR A 46 6.28 7.05 -17.72
CA TYR A 46 4.92 6.54 -17.71
C TYR A 46 4.52 5.92 -19.05
N ASN A 47 4.91 6.51 -20.17
CA ASN A 47 4.62 5.92 -21.48
C ASN A 47 5.32 4.56 -21.65
N GLN A 48 6.58 4.44 -21.19
CA GLN A 48 7.28 3.15 -21.19
C GLN A 48 6.63 2.13 -20.24
N ILE A 49 6.23 2.55 -19.03
CA ILE A 49 5.51 1.72 -18.06
C ILE A 49 4.23 1.16 -18.68
N ILE A 50 3.43 2.01 -19.33
CA ILE A 50 2.18 1.59 -19.98
C ILE A 50 2.47 0.62 -21.12
N ALA A 51 3.49 0.87 -21.95
CA ALA A 51 3.89 -0.04 -23.01
C ALA A 51 4.31 -1.43 -22.47
N ASP A 52 5.05 -1.44 -21.36
CA ASP A 52 5.48 -2.67 -20.70
C ASP A 52 4.32 -3.46 -20.10
N LEU A 53 3.38 -2.78 -19.43
CA LEU A 53 2.20 -3.41 -18.83
C LEU A 53 1.19 -3.86 -19.89
N THR A 54 1.06 -3.13 -21.00
CA THR A 54 0.25 -3.54 -22.14
C THR A 54 0.80 -4.81 -22.78
N PHE A 55 2.13 -4.92 -22.92
CA PHE A 55 2.72 -6.18 -23.36
C PHE A 55 2.52 -7.29 -22.32
N ALA A 56 2.72 -6.99 -21.04
CA ALA A 56 2.61 -7.98 -19.97
C ALA A 56 1.18 -8.55 -19.84
N LYS A 57 0.14 -7.72 -19.87
CA LYS A 57 -1.25 -8.17 -19.72
C LYS A 57 -1.71 -9.12 -20.84
N GLU A 58 -1.13 -9.00 -22.03
CA GLU A 58 -1.41 -9.90 -23.16
C GLU A 58 -0.57 -11.19 -23.15
N ASN A 59 0.61 -11.17 -22.52
CA ASN A 59 1.61 -12.24 -22.66
C ASN A 59 1.94 -12.99 -21.35
N LEU A 60 1.46 -12.54 -20.19
CA LEU A 60 1.56 -13.29 -18.94
C LEU A 60 0.54 -14.44 -18.91
N GLN A 61 0.74 -15.39 -18.00
CA GLN A 61 -0.22 -16.46 -17.76
C GLN A 61 -1.50 -15.89 -17.16
N LYS A 62 -2.64 -16.45 -17.56
CA LYS A 62 -3.93 -16.14 -16.92
C LYS A 62 -3.87 -16.56 -15.46
N GLY A 63 -4.57 -15.83 -14.59
CA GLY A 63 -4.75 -16.26 -13.20
C GLY A 63 -5.44 -17.62 -13.14
N SER A 64 -4.96 -18.49 -12.26
CA SER A 64 -5.56 -19.79 -11.96
C SER A 64 -5.14 -20.25 -10.57
N ALA A 65 -5.86 -21.21 -9.99
CA ALA A 65 -5.53 -21.76 -8.67
C ALA A 65 -4.15 -22.45 -8.63
N SER A 66 -3.62 -22.87 -9.78
CA SER A 66 -2.29 -23.48 -9.90
C SER A 66 -1.16 -22.46 -10.09
N LEU A 67 -1.48 -21.23 -10.49
CA LEU A 67 -0.47 -20.18 -10.66
C LEU A 67 -0.16 -19.56 -9.29
N SER A 68 1.09 -19.70 -8.84
CA SER A 68 1.56 -19.04 -7.63
C SER A 68 1.41 -17.51 -7.74
N PRO A 69 0.91 -16.82 -6.70
CA PRO A 69 0.86 -15.35 -6.67
C PRO A 69 2.26 -14.71 -6.68
N GLU A 70 3.33 -15.48 -6.48
CA GLU A 70 4.71 -14.98 -6.57
C GLU A 70 5.15 -14.73 -8.03
N VAL A 71 4.39 -15.26 -8.99
CA VAL A 71 4.58 -15.04 -10.43
C VAL A 71 3.50 -14.08 -10.92
N PRO A 72 3.84 -12.92 -11.52
CA PRO A 72 2.83 -11.97 -11.97
C PRO A 72 1.96 -12.58 -13.08
N SER A 73 0.65 -12.47 -12.90
CA SER A 73 -0.37 -12.91 -13.87
C SER A 73 -0.83 -11.77 -14.79
N GLN A 74 -1.66 -12.09 -15.78
CA GLN A 74 -2.37 -11.04 -16.54
C GLN A 74 -3.17 -10.12 -15.61
N GLY A 75 -3.79 -10.65 -14.55
CA GLY A 75 -4.51 -9.87 -13.55
C GLY A 75 -3.62 -8.88 -12.81
N ALA A 76 -2.39 -9.28 -12.46
CA ALA A 76 -1.41 -8.37 -11.86
C ALA A 76 -1.05 -7.21 -12.80
N ALA A 77 -0.85 -7.49 -14.09
CA ALA A 77 -0.53 -6.45 -15.08
C ALA A 77 -1.69 -5.45 -15.28
N HIS A 78 -2.94 -5.92 -15.37
CA HIS A 78 -4.12 -5.06 -15.40
C HIS A 78 -4.22 -4.19 -14.13
N ALA A 79 -4.05 -4.79 -12.95
CA ALA A 79 -4.13 -4.08 -11.68
C ALA A 79 -3.08 -2.97 -11.55
N LEU A 80 -1.83 -3.26 -11.92
CA LEU A 80 -0.77 -2.26 -11.90
C LEU A 80 -1.02 -1.15 -12.94
N LEU A 81 -1.58 -1.49 -14.10
CA LEU A 81 -1.92 -0.51 -15.14
C LEU A 81 -3.05 0.42 -14.69
N MET A 82 -4.08 -0.10 -14.00
CA MET A 82 -5.12 0.73 -13.37
C MET A 82 -4.52 1.71 -12.35
N ARG A 83 -3.60 1.24 -11.50
CA ARG A 83 -2.94 2.09 -10.51
C ARG A 83 -2.09 3.18 -11.17
N VAL A 84 -1.42 2.87 -12.27
CA VAL A 84 -0.66 3.83 -13.08
C VAL A 84 -1.58 4.92 -13.64
N TYR A 85 -2.72 4.54 -14.25
CA TYR A 85 -3.66 5.53 -14.78
C TYR A 85 -4.27 6.43 -13.69
N LEU A 86 -4.63 5.88 -12.53
CA LEU A 86 -5.09 6.69 -11.41
C LEU A 86 -4.03 7.67 -10.89
N GLN A 87 -2.77 7.26 -10.85
CA GLN A 87 -1.68 8.14 -10.46
C GLN A 87 -1.49 9.28 -11.47
N ARG A 88 -1.60 8.97 -12.78
CA ARG A 88 -1.53 9.99 -13.85
C ARG A 88 -2.73 10.95 -13.84
N ALA A 89 -3.91 10.51 -13.39
CA ALA A 89 -5.09 11.37 -13.23
C ALA A 89 -5.01 12.35 -12.04
N GLY A 90 -4.04 12.15 -11.14
CA GLY A 90 -3.91 12.89 -9.90
C GLY A 90 -2.84 13.98 -9.93
N TYR A 91 -2.67 14.60 -8.77
CA TYR A 91 -1.61 15.57 -8.52
C TYR A 91 -0.23 14.90 -8.44
N SER A 92 0.80 15.62 -8.89
CA SER A 92 2.19 15.27 -8.66
C SER A 92 3.07 16.53 -8.59
N LEU A 93 4.13 16.47 -7.78
CA LEU A 93 5.05 17.60 -7.58
C LEU A 93 5.97 17.74 -8.79
N GLN A 94 6.00 18.90 -9.42
CA GLN A 94 6.85 19.22 -10.57
C GLN A 94 8.21 19.77 -10.13
N GLN A 95 9.18 19.84 -11.05
CA GLN A 95 10.55 20.30 -10.75
C GLN A 95 10.65 21.79 -10.38
N ASP A 96 9.60 22.58 -10.64
CA ASP A 96 9.49 23.97 -10.21
C ASP A 96 8.90 24.12 -8.80
N GLY A 97 8.58 23.00 -8.11
CA GLY A 97 7.96 22.99 -6.79
C GLY A 97 6.44 23.07 -6.82
N ALA A 98 5.80 23.19 -7.99
CA ALA A 98 4.35 23.25 -8.11
C ALA A 98 3.73 21.85 -8.03
N LEU A 99 2.66 21.71 -7.25
CA LEU A 99 1.82 20.52 -7.25
C LEU A 99 0.73 20.67 -8.32
N THR A 100 0.86 19.96 -9.44
CA THR A 100 -0.06 20.07 -10.59
C THR A 100 -0.71 18.73 -10.91
N ARG A 101 -1.84 18.77 -11.62
CA ARG A 101 -2.53 17.60 -12.18
C ARG A 101 -2.96 17.90 -13.63
N PRO A 102 -3.28 16.89 -14.45
CA PRO A 102 -3.83 17.13 -15.78
C PRO A 102 -5.19 17.85 -15.74
N ASP A 103 -5.57 18.45 -16.87
CA ASP A 103 -6.90 19.01 -17.06
C ASP A 103 -8.00 17.93 -17.01
N GLU A 104 -9.26 18.36 -16.91
CA GLU A 104 -10.39 17.44 -16.75
C GLU A 104 -10.61 16.50 -17.95
N VAL A 105 -10.25 16.92 -19.17
CA VAL A 105 -10.33 16.05 -20.36
C VAL A 105 -9.35 14.90 -20.21
N LYS A 106 -8.09 15.21 -19.89
CA LYS A 106 -7.05 14.20 -19.72
C LYS A 106 -7.28 13.31 -18.50
N ARG A 107 -7.78 13.87 -17.39
CA ARG A 107 -8.21 13.08 -16.23
C ARG A 107 -9.29 12.08 -16.60
N ASN A 108 -10.31 12.53 -17.32
CA ASN A 108 -11.40 11.65 -17.77
C ASN A 108 -10.89 10.55 -18.71
N GLU A 109 -9.93 10.82 -19.61
CA GLU A 109 -9.28 9.77 -20.41
C GLU A 109 -8.63 8.69 -19.52
N TYR A 110 -7.90 9.09 -18.47
CA TYR A 110 -7.27 8.14 -17.57
C TYR A 110 -8.27 7.33 -16.74
N PHE A 111 -9.34 7.95 -16.23
CA PHE A 111 -10.39 7.20 -15.51
C PHE A 111 -11.13 6.22 -16.43
N ASN A 112 -11.43 6.62 -17.67
CA ASN A 112 -11.99 5.69 -18.65
C ASN A 112 -11.03 4.54 -18.98
N ALA A 113 -9.72 4.79 -19.02
CA ALA A 113 -8.73 3.72 -19.16
C ALA A 113 -8.76 2.75 -17.97
N VAL A 114 -8.91 3.24 -16.74
CA VAL A 114 -9.10 2.39 -15.54
C VAL A 114 -10.35 1.52 -15.68
N ILE A 115 -11.48 2.07 -16.13
CA ILE A 115 -12.73 1.32 -16.34
C ILE A 115 -12.57 0.26 -17.44
N ALA A 116 -11.83 0.58 -18.51
CA ALA A 116 -11.53 -0.38 -19.58
C ALA A 116 -10.66 -1.54 -19.06
N GLU A 117 -9.62 -1.25 -18.29
CA GLU A 117 -8.80 -2.29 -17.65
C GLU A 117 -9.59 -3.10 -16.63
N TRP A 118 -10.47 -2.49 -15.84
CA TRP A 118 -11.38 -3.19 -14.93
C TRP A 118 -12.30 -4.17 -15.67
N SER A 119 -12.89 -3.73 -16.78
CA SER A 119 -13.76 -4.56 -17.61
C SER A 119 -12.99 -5.75 -18.21
N ALA A 120 -11.78 -5.50 -18.71
CA ALA A 120 -10.89 -6.54 -19.22
C ALA A 120 -10.40 -7.50 -18.12
N PHE A 121 -10.12 -6.99 -16.92
CA PHE A 121 -9.75 -7.79 -15.75
C PHE A 121 -10.89 -8.75 -15.37
N ARG A 122 -12.12 -8.24 -15.25
CA ARG A 122 -13.30 -9.04 -14.89
C ARG A 122 -13.61 -10.12 -15.93
N SER A 123 -13.44 -9.83 -17.22
CA SER A 123 -13.73 -10.81 -18.28
C SER A 123 -12.80 -12.04 -18.25
N LYS A 124 -11.66 -11.97 -17.55
CA LYS A 124 -10.81 -13.13 -17.30
C LYS A 124 -11.42 -14.13 -16.30
N GLY A 125 -12.34 -13.68 -15.44
CA GLY A 125 -13.19 -14.54 -14.61
C GLY A 125 -12.54 -15.30 -13.45
N TYR A 126 -11.27 -15.04 -13.12
CA TYR A 126 -10.56 -15.80 -12.07
C TYR A 126 -10.50 -15.08 -10.72
N HIS A 127 -10.00 -13.84 -10.69
CA HIS A 127 -9.70 -13.14 -9.43
C HIS A 127 -10.98 -12.61 -8.75
N ASP A 128 -11.00 -12.71 -7.42
CA ASP A 128 -12.10 -12.27 -6.57
C ASP A 128 -11.56 -12.02 -5.14
N PHE A 129 -12.42 -11.62 -4.21
CA PHE A 129 -12.10 -11.63 -2.80
C PHE A 129 -11.74 -13.05 -2.32
N TYR A 130 -10.86 -13.12 -1.32
CA TYR A 130 -10.48 -14.37 -0.70
C TYR A 130 -11.67 -14.99 0.05
N GLU A 131 -11.97 -16.25 -0.25
CA GLU A 131 -13.14 -16.97 0.27
C GLU A 131 -13.12 -17.10 1.81
N GLY A 132 -11.92 -17.15 2.41
CA GLY A 132 -11.76 -17.18 3.87
C GLY A 132 -12.08 -15.85 4.58
N GLY A 133 -12.35 -14.77 3.84
CA GLY A 133 -12.57 -13.43 4.40
C GLY A 133 -11.27 -12.67 4.71
N PHE A 134 -11.41 -11.44 5.20
CA PHE A 134 -10.27 -10.52 5.36
C PHE A 134 -9.29 -11.02 6.42
N LYS A 135 -9.79 -11.48 7.57
CA LYS A 135 -8.91 -11.98 8.64
C LYS A 135 -8.09 -13.19 8.18
N GLN A 136 -8.74 -14.17 7.54
CA GLN A 136 -8.07 -15.38 7.12
C GLN A 136 -7.01 -15.08 6.05
N LEU A 137 -7.26 -14.13 5.14
CA LEU A 137 -6.27 -13.69 4.14
C LEU A 137 -4.92 -13.32 4.77
N PHE A 138 -4.93 -12.49 5.82
CA PHE A 138 -3.69 -12.04 6.48
C PHE A 138 -3.08 -13.10 7.40
N MET A 139 -3.90 -14.00 7.94
CA MET A 139 -3.40 -15.20 8.63
C MET A 139 -2.66 -16.10 7.65
N ASP A 140 -3.21 -16.32 6.46
CA ASP A 140 -2.63 -17.19 5.44
C ASP A 140 -1.36 -16.59 4.81
N TYR A 141 -1.33 -15.27 4.57
CA TYR A 141 -0.08 -14.57 4.24
C TYR A 141 1.00 -14.86 5.28
N SER A 142 0.68 -14.64 6.56
CA SER A 142 1.63 -14.87 7.66
C SER A 142 2.04 -16.35 7.75
N ALA A 143 1.12 -17.27 7.48
CA ALA A 143 1.38 -18.70 7.49
C ALA A 143 2.22 -19.20 6.29
N GLY A 144 2.43 -18.35 5.26
CA GLY A 144 3.07 -18.75 4.00
C GLY A 144 2.15 -19.61 3.10
N ILE A 145 0.83 -19.51 3.29
CA ILE A 145 -0.15 -20.21 2.47
C ILE A 145 -0.48 -19.32 1.28
N LEU A 146 0.05 -19.69 0.12
CA LEU A 146 -0.11 -18.94 -1.12
C LEU A 146 -1.51 -19.14 -1.72
N ASN A 147 -2.16 -18.04 -2.11
CA ASN A 147 -3.43 -18.07 -2.80
C ASN A 147 -3.53 -16.92 -3.81
N SER A 148 -3.74 -17.24 -5.10
CA SER A 148 -3.77 -16.26 -6.18
C SER A 148 -5.15 -15.68 -6.50
N LYS A 149 -6.18 -16.00 -5.70
CA LYS A 149 -7.55 -15.49 -5.90
C LYS A 149 -7.62 -13.99 -5.66
N GLU A 150 -7.23 -13.56 -4.46
CA GLU A 150 -7.13 -12.14 -4.09
C GLU A 150 -5.72 -11.58 -4.26
N SER A 151 -4.66 -12.35 -3.96
CA SER A 151 -3.29 -11.94 -4.25
C SER A 151 -3.03 -11.98 -5.74
N LEU A 152 -2.89 -10.81 -6.35
CA LEU A 152 -2.58 -10.71 -7.77
C LEU A 152 -1.08 -10.87 -8.01
N TRP A 153 -0.28 -10.34 -7.09
CA TRP A 153 1.15 -10.56 -7.08
C TRP A 153 1.73 -10.39 -5.66
N GLU A 154 2.70 -11.23 -5.33
CA GLU A 154 3.43 -11.24 -4.07
C GLU A 154 4.95 -11.21 -4.32
N ILE A 155 5.66 -10.44 -3.51
CA ILE A 155 7.11 -10.51 -3.41
C ILE A 155 7.44 -11.65 -2.45
N ALA A 156 8.05 -12.70 -3.01
CA ALA A 156 8.37 -13.93 -2.31
C ALA A 156 9.50 -13.75 -1.28
N PHE A 157 9.27 -14.22 -0.05
CA PHE A 157 10.28 -14.44 0.96
C PHE A 157 10.16 -15.88 1.46
N ASN A 158 11.26 -16.63 1.50
CA ASN A 158 11.23 -18.03 1.90
C ASN A 158 12.41 -18.41 2.82
N PRO A 159 12.26 -18.28 4.14
CA PRO A 159 13.21 -18.77 5.13
C PRO A 159 12.92 -20.24 5.51
N THR A 160 11.96 -20.92 4.89
CA THR A 160 11.56 -22.27 5.33
C THR A 160 12.50 -23.34 4.75
N GLY A 161 13.27 -23.97 5.64
CA GLY A 161 14.22 -25.03 5.35
C GLY A 161 15.41 -25.00 6.33
N MET A 162 15.92 -26.15 6.77
CA MET A 162 16.95 -26.26 7.82
C MET A 162 18.33 -25.65 7.49
N GLY A 163 18.51 -25.03 6.31
CA GLY A 163 19.82 -24.57 5.84
C GLY A 163 19.87 -23.24 5.08
N TYR A 164 18.75 -22.53 4.89
CA TYR A 164 18.73 -21.34 4.04
C TYR A 164 18.70 -20.05 4.87
N LYS A 165 19.82 -19.31 4.83
CA LYS A 165 19.92 -17.92 5.33
C LYS A 165 19.52 -16.89 4.27
N ASP A 166 19.44 -17.32 3.01
CA ASP A 166 19.21 -16.46 1.85
C ASP A 166 17.72 -16.43 1.49
N ASN A 167 17.22 -15.27 1.04
CA ASN A 167 15.83 -15.00 0.64
C ASN A 167 14.79 -14.83 1.76
N ALA A 168 15.22 -14.40 2.96
CA ALA A 168 14.31 -13.98 4.02
C ALA A 168 14.03 -12.47 3.98
N GLY A 169 12.85 -12.06 4.45
CA GLY A 169 12.46 -10.66 4.59
C GLY A 169 12.40 -10.21 6.04
N THR A 170 12.39 -8.91 6.29
CA THR A 170 12.18 -8.32 7.63
C THR A 170 10.81 -7.65 7.76
N TRP A 171 9.92 -7.87 6.78
CA TRP A 171 8.63 -7.19 6.70
C TRP A 171 7.78 -7.40 7.95
N GLY A 172 7.54 -8.65 8.36
CA GLY A 172 6.78 -8.95 9.59
C GLY A 172 7.52 -8.60 10.89
N THR A 173 8.84 -8.37 10.83
CA THR A 173 9.62 -7.86 11.97
C THR A 173 9.38 -6.37 12.18
N TYR A 174 9.19 -5.60 11.11
CA TYR A 174 8.95 -4.17 11.17
C TYR A 174 7.47 -3.81 11.24
N ASN A 175 6.62 -4.54 10.51
CA ASN A 175 5.21 -4.26 10.27
C ASN A 175 4.27 -5.28 10.95
N GLY A 176 4.42 -5.41 12.27
CA GLY A 176 3.64 -6.32 13.10
C GLY A 176 3.64 -5.91 14.58
N PRO A 177 2.88 -6.61 15.44
CA PRO A 177 2.94 -6.39 16.87
C PRO A 177 4.32 -6.75 17.42
N LYS A 178 4.74 -6.04 18.47
CA LYS A 178 6.03 -6.30 19.10
C LYS A 178 6.07 -7.71 19.68
N VAL A 179 7.15 -8.44 19.40
CA VAL A 179 7.45 -9.75 19.95
C VAL A 179 8.88 -9.74 20.47
N GLU A 180 9.07 -9.97 21.76
CA GLU A 180 10.39 -10.07 22.38
C GLU A 180 11.19 -11.24 21.80
N ALA A 181 12.51 -11.08 21.74
CA ALA A 181 13.37 -12.16 21.28
C ALA A 181 13.30 -13.36 22.24
N PRO A 182 13.25 -14.58 21.71
CA PRO A 182 13.32 -15.77 22.56
C PRO A 182 14.69 -15.91 23.22
N GLY A 183 14.71 -16.54 24.40
CA GLY A 183 15.92 -16.78 25.20
C GLY A 183 16.71 -18.03 24.79
N LYS A 184 17.86 -18.25 25.43
CA LYS A 184 18.83 -19.33 25.15
C LYS A 184 18.24 -20.76 25.16
N ASN A 185 17.15 -20.98 25.90
CA ASN A 185 16.51 -22.30 26.07
C ASN A 185 15.23 -22.46 25.24
N ALA A 186 15.00 -21.62 24.23
CA ALA A 186 13.81 -21.68 23.42
C ALA A 186 13.73 -22.98 22.62
N ALA A 187 12.53 -23.58 22.57
CA ALA A 187 12.29 -24.75 21.73
C ALA A 187 12.47 -24.38 20.24
N PRO A 188 12.89 -25.31 19.37
CA PRO A 188 13.14 -25.03 17.95
C PRO A 188 11.97 -24.41 17.18
N ASN A 189 10.72 -24.64 17.62
CA ASN A 189 9.50 -24.10 17.03
C ASN A 189 9.05 -22.77 17.66
N THR A 190 9.88 -22.14 18.50
CA THR A 190 9.57 -20.85 19.11
C THR A 190 9.60 -19.74 18.05
N TRP A 191 8.77 -18.70 18.20
CA TRP A 191 8.76 -17.58 17.28
C TRP A 191 10.03 -16.72 17.36
N GLY A 192 10.40 -16.12 16.23
CA GLY A 192 11.38 -15.03 16.18
C GLY A 192 10.84 -13.73 16.80
N ARG A 193 11.64 -12.66 16.74
CA ARG A 193 11.25 -11.34 17.26
C ARG A 193 10.46 -10.52 16.23
N ALA A 194 9.78 -9.50 16.72
CA ALA A 194 9.29 -8.39 15.91
C ALA A 194 9.56 -7.08 16.64
N ASN A 195 10.28 -6.16 15.98
CA ASN A 195 10.68 -4.88 16.55
C ASN A 195 9.55 -3.84 16.53
N ALA A 196 8.54 -4.03 15.68
CA ALA A 196 7.42 -3.12 15.47
C ALA A 196 7.94 -1.68 15.22
N PHE A 197 8.45 -1.38 14.02
CA PHE A 197 8.95 -0.03 13.69
C PHE A 197 7.82 0.95 13.37
N PHE A 198 6.66 0.42 13.00
CA PHE A 198 5.47 1.23 12.76
C PHE A 198 4.58 1.30 14.01
N ARG A 199 3.80 2.38 14.11
CA ARG A 199 2.81 2.63 15.17
C ARG A 199 1.49 3.01 14.54
N VAL A 200 0.40 2.72 15.24
CA VAL A 200 -0.95 3.12 14.83
C VAL A 200 -1.28 4.45 15.50
N VAL A 201 -1.88 5.37 14.74
CA VAL A 201 -2.54 6.54 15.33
C VAL A 201 -3.82 6.03 16.02
N PRO A 202 -3.94 6.08 17.36
CA PRO A 202 -4.97 5.33 18.08
C PRO A 202 -6.42 5.60 17.66
N ALA A 203 -6.72 6.82 17.21
CA ALA A 203 -8.04 7.20 16.70
C ALA A 203 -8.55 6.24 15.60
N TRP A 204 -7.67 5.69 14.76
CA TRP A 204 -8.05 4.74 13.72
C TRP A 204 -8.76 3.50 14.24
N LYS A 205 -8.43 3.02 15.45
CA LYS A 205 -9.12 1.86 16.02
C LYS A 205 -10.60 2.16 16.30
N ASN A 206 -10.90 3.40 16.69
CA ASN A 206 -12.24 3.84 17.07
C ASN A 206 -13.11 4.22 15.87
N PHE A 207 -12.49 4.45 14.71
CA PHE A 207 -13.18 4.70 13.44
C PHE A 207 -13.80 3.45 12.82
N PHE A 208 -13.43 2.27 13.31
CA PHE A 208 -14.06 1.04 12.86
C PHE A 208 -15.37 0.79 13.59
N GLU A 209 -16.36 0.34 12.83
CA GLU A 209 -17.59 -0.20 13.38
C GLU A 209 -17.33 -1.47 14.21
N ALA A 210 -18.23 -1.78 15.14
CA ALA A 210 -18.08 -2.95 16.01
C ALA A 210 -18.02 -4.28 15.24
N GLY A 211 -18.72 -4.37 14.10
CA GLY A 211 -18.77 -5.55 13.24
C GLY A 211 -17.65 -5.66 12.20
N ASP A 212 -16.88 -4.58 11.97
CA ASP A 212 -15.82 -4.57 10.97
C ASP A 212 -14.62 -5.40 11.44
N GLU A 213 -14.40 -6.56 10.81
CA GLU A 213 -13.36 -7.50 11.24
C GLU A 213 -11.94 -6.97 11.01
N ARG A 214 -11.80 -5.93 10.17
CA ARG A 214 -10.50 -5.29 9.90
C ARG A 214 -9.97 -4.57 11.11
N ARG A 215 -10.82 -4.09 12.03
CA ARG A 215 -10.39 -3.36 13.23
C ARG A 215 -9.32 -4.09 14.02
N ASP A 216 -9.58 -5.37 14.32
CA ASP A 216 -8.75 -6.18 15.19
C ASP A 216 -7.66 -6.93 14.40
N VAL A 217 -7.76 -6.97 13.07
CA VAL A 217 -6.67 -7.36 12.16
C VAL A 217 -5.66 -6.23 12.00
N MET A 218 -6.13 -4.99 11.79
CA MET A 218 -5.31 -3.81 11.53
C MET A 218 -4.58 -3.32 12.79
N VAL A 219 -5.25 -3.30 13.94
CA VAL A 219 -4.72 -2.66 15.17
C VAL A 219 -4.57 -3.67 16.31
N CYS A 220 -3.32 -4.03 16.60
CA CYS A 220 -2.96 -4.82 17.76
C CYS A 220 -2.74 -3.93 18.98
N THR A 221 -3.49 -4.17 20.06
CA THR A 221 -3.38 -3.48 21.35
C THR A 221 -2.43 -4.17 22.32
N TYR A 222 -1.71 -5.20 21.86
CA TYR A 222 -0.91 -6.10 22.69
C TYR A 222 0.49 -6.32 22.11
N GLN A 223 1.35 -6.92 22.92
CA GLN A 223 2.66 -7.45 22.52
C GLN A 223 2.84 -8.88 23.05
N TYR A 224 3.89 -9.56 22.59
CA TYR A 224 4.36 -10.81 23.20
C TYR A 224 5.67 -10.60 23.92
N LYS A 225 5.71 -10.97 25.20
CA LYS A 225 6.91 -10.94 26.04
C LYS A 225 7.47 -12.34 26.23
N TRP A 226 8.79 -12.45 26.38
CA TRP A 226 9.45 -13.73 26.63
C TRP A 226 9.33 -14.11 28.11
N ASP A 227 8.67 -15.23 28.39
CA ASP A 227 8.67 -15.84 29.72
C ASP A 227 9.81 -16.85 29.82
N ALA A 228 10.93 -16.42 30.40
CA ALA A 228 12.11 -17.26 30.56
C ALA A 228 11.89 -18.47 31.49
N LYS A 229 10.93 -18.40 32.43
CA LYS A 229 10.64 -19.52 33.34
C LYS A 229 9.94 -20.66 32.61
N ASN A 230 9.00 -20.32 31.72
CA ASN A 230 8.22 -21.31 30.97
C ASN A 230 8.79 -21.56 29.56
N ALA A 231 9.81 -20.80 29.13
CA ALA A 231 10.39 -20.84 27.79
C ALA A 231 9.34 -20.62 26.67
N THR A 232 8.44 -19.66 26.87
CA THR A 232 7.33 -19.36 25.95
C THR A 232 7.11 -17.86 25.77
N HIS A 233 6.53 -17.44 24.65
CA HIS A 233 5.98 -16.10 24.50
C HIS A 233 4.61 -15.98 25.18
N LYS A 234 4.44 -14.92 25.98
CA LYS A 234 3.16 -14.59 26.63
C LYS A 234 2.59 -13.30 26.06
N LYS A 235 1.32 -13.35 25.66
CA LYS A 235 0.57 -12.18 25.21
C LYS A 235 0.33 -11.24 26.40
N VAL A 236 0.60 -9.95 26.21
CA VAL A 236 0.42 -8.90 27.22
C VAL A 236 -0.28 -7.71 26.55
N GLU A 237 -1.42 -7.29 27.09
CA GLU A 237 -2.08 -6.07 26.62
C GLU A 237 -1.26 -4.84 26.96
N ASN A 238 -1.17 -3.89 26.02
CA ASN A 238 -0.40 -2.68 26.19
C ASN A 238 -1.24 -1.62 26.92
N ALA A 239 -0.70 -1.12 28.04
CA ALA A 239 -1.36 -0.10 28.84
C ALA A 239 -1.47 1.26 28.13
N LYS A 240 -0.59 1.54 27.16
CA LYS A 240 -0.50 2.84 26.47
C LYS A 240 -0.94 2.70 25.00
N PRO A 241 -1.84 3.55 24.51
CA PRO A 241 -2.19 3.61 23.08
C PRO A 241 -1.00 3.90 22.17
N THR A 242 0.05 4.55 22.69
CA THR A 242 1.31 4.80 21.99
C THR A 242 2.09 3.51 21.64
N ASP A 243 1.70 2.39 22.25
CA ASP A 243 2.25 1.05 22.00
C ASP A 243 1.26 0.18 21.22
N TRP A 244 0.34 0.77 20.46
CA TRP A 244 -0.50 0.02 19.52
C TRP A 244 0.23 -0.13 18.18
N TYR A 245 0.15 -1.34 17.62
CA TYR A 245 0.96 -1.76 16.47
C TYR A 245 0.07 -2.16 15.29
N PRO A 246 0.59 -2.02 14.05
CA PRO A 246 0.00 -2.71 12.91
C PRO A 246 -0.12 -4.21 13.16
N GLY A 247 -1.18 -4.82 12.66
CA GLY A 247 -1.47 -6.23 12.90
C GLY A 247 -1.64 -7.08 11.63
N LYS A 248 -1.36 -6.57 10.43
CA LYS A 248 -1.57 -7.37 9.20
C LYS A 248 -0.52 -8.48 9.00
N TRP A 249 0.69 -8.30 9.52
CA TRP A 249 1.74 -9.33 9.47
C TRP A 249 2.20 -9.67 10.88
N ARG A 250 1.84 -10.86 11.35
CA ARG A 250 1.97 -11.24 12.77
C ARG A 250 2.87 -12.44 12.96
N ARG A 251 3.82 -12.35 13.91
CA ARG A 251 4.69 -13.48 14.28
C ARG A 251 3.89 -14.68 14.80
N GLU A 252 2.82 -14.44 15.55
CA GLU A 252 1.98 -15.52 16.08
C GLU A 252 1.14 -16.24 15.02
N TRP A 253 1.03 -15.69 13.81
CA TRP A 253 0.38 -16.35 12.66
C TRP A 253 1.39 -17.02 11.73
N MET A 254 2.69 -16.85 11.96
CA MET A 254 3.74 -17.48 11.18
C MET A 254 4.05 -18.88 11.70
N PRO A 255 4.60 -19.77 10.86
CA PRO A 255 5.17 -21.02 11.31
C PRO A 255 6.21 -20.79 12.41
N GLY A 256 6.23 -21.67 13.40
CA GLY A 256 7.21 -21.65 14.47
C GLY A 256 8.63 -21.92 13.98
N GLY A 257 9.62 -21.36 14.67
CA GLY A 257 11.05 -21.51 14.35
C GLY A 257 11.64 -20.38 13.52
N PHE A 258 12.96 -20.23 13.60
CA PHE A 258 13.74 -19.22 12.89
C PHE A 258 15.23 -19.60 12.90
N VAL A 259 15.98 -19.14 11.89
CA VAL A 259 17.46 -19.19 11.87
C VAL A 259 18.04 -17.90 12.45
N ASP A 260 17.57 -16.76 11.94
CA ASP A 260 17.78 -15.43 12.52
C ASP A 260 16.45 -14.93 13.08
N PRO A 261 16.37 -14.53 14.36
CA PRO A 261 15.13 -14.07 14.97
C PRO A 261 14.55 -12.81 14.31
N ASN A 262 15.33 -12.04 13.56
CA ASN A 262 14.87 -10.85 12.83
C ASN A 262 14.27 -11.18 11.46
N ASN A 263 14.52 -12.37 10.92
CA ASN A 263 14.09 -12.74 9.58
C ASN A 263 12.70 -13.41 9.61
N THR A 264 11.92 -13.16 8.58
CA THR A 264 10.54 -13.63 8.37
C THR A 264 10.40 -14.20 6.97
N GLY A 265 9.43 -15.10 6.82
CA GLY A 265 9.07 -15.72 5.54
C GLY A 265 7.75 -15.30 5.00
N VAL A 266 7.26 -14.18 5.50
CA VAL A 266 5.98 -13.68 5.06
C VAL A 266 6.19 -12.85 3.81
N ASN A 267 5.43 -13.20 2.78
CA ASN A 267 5.38 -12.43 1.55
C ASN A 267 4.81 -11.03 1.79
N TYR A 268 5.24 -10.10 0.94
CA TYR A 268 4.58 -8.80 0.81
C TYR A 268 3.72 -8.81 -0.45
N CYS A 269 2.42 -8.53 -0.32
CA CYS A 269 1.49 -8.46 -1.45
C CYS A 269 1.30 -7.00 -1.91
N PRO A 270 1.93 -6.54 -3.01
CA PRO A 270 1.79 -5.16 -3.46
C PRO A 270 0.52 -4.92 -4.29
N LEU A 271 -0.10 -5.99 -4.81
CA LEU A 271 -1.26 -5.96 -5.69
C LEU A 271 -2.28 -7.02 -5.25
N ARG A 272 -3.46 -6.59 -4.81
CA ARG A 272 -4.56 -7.48 -4.47
C ARG A 272 -5.91 -6.98 -4.97
N TYR A 273 -6.85 -7.89 -5.10
CA TYR A 273 -8.15 -7.64 -5.72
C TYR A 273 -8.93 -6.47 -5.10
N ALA A 274 -8.94 -6.30 -3.77
CA ALA A 274 -9.67 -5.20 -3.15
C ALA A 274 -9.17 -3.80 -3.59
N ASP A 275 -7.87 -3.63 -3.83
CA ASP A 275 -7.36 -2.38 -4.40
C ASP A 275 -7.92 -2.16 -5.81
N VAL A 276 -7.94 -3.21 -6.65
CA VAL A 276 -8.53 -3.16 -8.00
C VAL A 276 -10.00 -2.71 -7.97
N VAL A 277 -10.79 -3.28 -7.05
CA VAL A 277 -12.20 -2.91 -6.87
C VAL A 277 -12.33 -1.44 -6.49
N LEU A 278 -11.54 -0.96 -5.51
CA LEU A 278 -11.59 0.44 -5.06
C LEU A 278 -11.05 1.42 -6.13
N MET A 279 -10.08 1.00 -6.95
CA MET A 279 -9.59 1.78 -8.08
C MET A 279 -10.66 1.92 -9.17
N ALA A 280 -11.40 0.84 -9.48
CA ALA A 280 -12.53 0.89 -10.39
C ALA A 280 -13.67 1.77 -9.85
N ALA A 281 -13.98 1.64 -8.56
CA ALA A 281 -15.00 2.46 -7.90
C ALA A 281 -14.67 3.96 -7.99
N GLU A 282 -13.41 4.33 -7.75
CA GLU A 282 -12.94 5.70 -7.95
C GLU A 282 -13.18 6.19 -9.39
N ALA A 283 -12.76 5.41 -10.37
CA ALA A 283 -12.90 5.79 -11.77
C ALA A 283 -14.36 5.93 -12.22
N TYR A 284 -15.26 5.05 -11.76
CA TYR A 284 -16.69 5.19 -12.03
C TYR A 284 -17.27 6.46 -11.43
N ASN A 285 -16.89 6.84 -10.21
CA ASN A 285 -17.35 8.09 -9.62
C ASN A 285 -16.85 9.31 -10.40
N GLU A 286 -15.57 9.33 -10.76
CA GLU A 286 -14.95 10.45 -11.47
C GLU A 286 -15.43 10.60 -12.92
N THR A 287 -16.04 9.55 -13.49
CA THR A 287 -16.66 9.56 -14.83
C THR A 287 -18.19 9.70 -14.79
N GLY A 288 -18.78 9.93 -13.61
CA GLY A 288 -20.19 10.25 -13.45
C GLY A 288 -21.13 9.05 -13.20
N ASN A 289 -20.59 7.84 -13.01
CA ASN A 289 -21.34 6.66 -12.60
C ASN A 289 -21.17 6.35 -11.11
N THR A 290 -21.56 7.30 -10.26
CA THR A 290 -21.55 7.16 -8.80
C THR A 290 -22.35 5.95 -8.27
N PRO A 291 -23.48 5.53 -8.88
CA PRO A 291 -24.17 4.31 -8.44
C PRO A 291 -23.30 3.04 -8.51
N GLU A 292 -22.59 2.83 -9.62
CA GLU A 292 -21.68 1.67 -9.73
C GLU A 292 -20.48 1.80 -8.79
N ALA A 293 -20.00 3.03 -8.56
CA ALA A 293 -18.96 3.29 -7.58
C ALA A 293 -19.36 2.81 -6.16
N TRP A 294 -20.57 3.16 -5.72
CA TRP A 294 -21.12 2.68 -4.43
C TRP A 294 -21.30 1.16 -4.38
N ASN A 295 -21.77 0.54 -5.47
CA ASN A 295 -21.87 -0.92 -5.54
C ASN A 295 -20.51 -1.57 -5.26
N LEU A 296 -19.46 -1.13 -5.95
CA LEU A 296 -18.12 -1.68 -5.82
C LEU A 296 -17.54 -1.45 -4.42
N LEU A 297 -17.64 -0.22 -3.89
CA LEU A 297 -17.17 0.11 -2.54
C LEU A 297 -17.86 -0.77 -1.49
N ASN A 298 -19.17 -0.99 -1.62
CA ASN A 298 -19.92 -1.81 -0.69
C ASN A 298 -19.57 -3.30 -0.77
N THR A 299 -19.08 -3.83 -1.89
CA THR A 299 -18.59 -5.22 -1.92
C THR A 299 -17.37 -5.42 -1.01
N VAL A 300 -16.47 -4.45 -0.96
CA VAL A 300 -15.30 -4.45 -0.04
C VAL A 300 -15.76 -4.41 1.42
N ARG A 301 -16.73 -3.55 1.73
CA ARG A 301 -17.30 -3.41 3.09
C ARG A 301 -18.00 -4.68 3.54
N VAL A 302 -18.85 -5.27 2.69
CA VAL A 302 -19.54 -6.54 2.98
C VAL A 302 -18.55 -7.66 3.23
N ARG A 303 -17.50 -7.79 2.41
CA ARG A 303 -16.45 -8.79 2.64
C ARG A 303 -15.83 -8.63 4.03
N ALA A 304 -15.58 -7.39 4.44
CA ALA A 304 -15.00 -7.05 5.74
C ALA A 304 -16.00 -7.10 6.92
N LYS A 305 -17.26 -7.49 6.68
CA LYS A 305 -18.37 -7.46 7.65
C LYS A 305 -18.68 -6.06 8.18
N ALA A 306 -18.25 -5.02 7.47
CA ALA A 306 -18.62 -3.63 7.71
C ALA A 306 -20.00 -3.33 7.12
N THR A 307 -20.72 -2.35 7.68
CA THR A 307 -22.07 -2.00 7.20
C THR A 307 -21.97 -1.37 5.82
N PRO A 308 -22.74 -1.82 4.80
CA PRO A 308 -22.83 -1.10 3.53
C PRO A 308 -23.25 0.36 3.73
N VAL A 309 -22.60 1.28 3.02
CA VAL A 309 -22.97 2.69 3.06
C VAL A 309 -24.18 2.92 2.15
N THR A 310 -25.13 3.68 2.66
CA THR A 310 -26.35 4.14 2.01
C THR A 310 -26.54 5.62 2.32
N ASP A 311 -27.42 6.31 1.59
CA ASP A 311 -27.74 7.70 1.92
C ASP A 311 -28.26 7.88 3.36
N ALA A 312 -29.01 6.91 3.87
CA ALA A 312 -29.62 6.97 5.20
C ALA A 312 -28.61 6.87 6.35
N ASN A 313 -27.51 6.12 6.16
CA ASN A 313 -26.49 5.92 7.20
C ASN A 313 -25.17 6.67 6.91
N TYR A 314 -25.05 7.37 5.78
CA TYR A 314 -23.84 8.10 5.38
C TYR A 314 -23.30 9.00 6.49
N ALA A 315 -24.16 9.87 7.06
CA ALA A 315 -23.73 10.81 8.09
C ALA A 315 -23.27 10.10 9.38
N ALA A 316 -23.90 8.98 9.73
CA ALA A 316 -23.54 8.21 10.92
C ALA A 316 -22.21 7.47 10.75
N LEU A 317 -21.88 7.03 9.53
CA LEU A 317 -20.67 6.25 9.24
C LEU A 317 -19.47 7.09 8.77
N LEU A 318 -19.69 8.25 8.14
CA LEU A 318 -18.64 8.97 7.43
C LEU A 318 -18.44 10.42 7.89
N LYS A 319 -19.08 10.81 9.00
CA LYS A 319 -18.93 12.13 9.63
C LYS A 319 -18.64 11.99 11.14
N ALA A 320 -18.31 13.12 11.76
CA ALA A 320 -18.16 13.18 13.21
C ALA A 320 -19.46 12.81 13.94
N PRO A 321 -19.40 12.10 15.09
CA PRO A 321 -18.20 11.73 15.82
C PRO A 321 -17.56 10.39 15.40
N HIS A 322 -18.13 9.66 14.44
CA HIS A 322 -17.65 8.31 14.11
C HIS A 322 -16.27 8.33 13.44
N VAL A 323 -16.11 9.17 12.43
CA VAL A 323 -14.82 9.52 11.81
C VAL A 323 -14.63 11.03 11.84
N TYR A 324 -13.43 11.51 11.52
CA TYR A 324 -13.23 12.96 11.40
C TYR A 324 -13.90 13.50 10.14
N ASP A 325 -14.47 14.70 10.23
CA ASP A 325 -14.91 15.41 9.04
C ASP A 325 -13.71 15.76 8.16
N LEU A 326 -13.90 15.67 6.84
CA LEU A 326 -12.88 15.93 5.83
C LEU A 326 -13.14 17.29 5.15
N PRO A 327 -12.72 18.43 5.73
CA PRO A 327 -13.11 19.76 5.26
C PRO A 327 -12.56 20.13 3.87
N TYR A 328 -11.66 19.30 3.32
CA TYR A 328 -11.06 19.47 2.00
C TYR A 328 -11.72 18.61 0.91
N ILE A 329 -12.77 17.86 1.24
CA ILE A 329 -13.64 17.16 0.27
C ILE A 329 -15.03 17.76 0.41
N ASN A 330 -15.55 18.39 -0.65
CA ASN A 330 -16.95 18.78 -0.69
C ASN A 330 -17.81 17.51 -0.84
N ASP A 331 -18.68 17.24 0.14
CA ASP A 331 -19.61 16.11 0.16
C ASP A 331 -21.09 16.51 0.11
N GLU A 332 -21.39 17.66 -0.48
CA GLU A 332 -22.76 18.16 -0.69
C GLU A 332 -23.53 17.35 -1.74
N ASP A 333 -22.84 16.84 -2.78
CA ASP A 333 -23.42 16.01 -3.82
C ASP A 333 -23.06 14.53 -3.68
N ALA A 334 -23.71 13.66 -4.46
CA ALA A 334 -23.50 12.21 -4.39
C ALA A 334 -22.04 11.81 -4.70
N ALA A 335 -21.39 12.49 -5.63
CA ALA A 335 -20.01 12.19 -6.02
C ALA A 335 -19.01 12.60 -4.94
N GLY A 336 -19.27 13.71 -4.25
CA GLY A 336 -18.55 14.20 -3.09
C GLY A 336 -18.68 13.28 -1.89
N LYS A 337 -19.91 12.82 -1.59
CA LYS A 337 -20.15 11.79 -0.57
C LYS A 337 -19.37 10.52 -0.86
N PHE A 338 -19.37 10.07 -2.12
CA PHE A 338 -18.57 8.92 -2.51
C PHE A 338 -17.06 9.15 -2.33
N ARG A 339 -16.52 10.33 -2.71
CA ARG A 339 -15.09 10.65 -2.47
C ARG A 339 -14.72 10.58 -0.99
N THR A 340 -15.58 11.09 -0.11
CA THR A 340 -15.40 10.97 1.34
C THR A 340 -15.41 9.51 1.79
N ALA A 341 -16.34 8.70 1.30
CA ALA A 341 -16.40 7.27 1.60
C ALA A 341 -15.14 6.53 1.11
N LEU A 342 -14.73 6.76 -0.13
CA LEU A 342 -13.55 6.14 -0.74
C LEU A 342 -12.27 6.51 0.02
N TYR A 343 -12.14 7.77 0.46
CA TYR A 343 -11.02 8.22 1.29
C TYR A 343 -10.87 7.34 2.54
N TRP A 344 -11.98 7.10 3.26
CA TRP A 344 -11.95 6.27 4.46
C TRP A 344 -11.77 4.80 4.13
N GLU A 345 -12.51 4.29 3.14
CA GLU A 345 -12.49 2.87 2.78
C GLU A 345 -11.11 2.41 2.31
N ARG A 346 -10.41 3.20 1.47
CA ARG A 346 -9.01 2.90 1.10
C ARG A 346 -8.08 2.93 2.31
N GLY A 347 -8.34 3.82 3.27
CA GLY A 347 -7.60 3.91 4.53
C GLY A 347 -7.78 2.68 5.42
N PHE A 348 -9.01 2.17 5.55
CA PHE A 348 -9.34 0.97 6.32
C PHE A 348 -8.85 -0.30 5.65
N GLU A 349 -9.15 -0.44 4.35
CA GLU A 349 -8.88 -1.64 3.59
C GLU A 349 -7.37 -1.84 3.38
N LEU A 350 -6.66 -0.80 2.93
CA LEU A 350 -5.26 -0.86 2.49
C LEU A 350 -4.27 -0.36 3.56
N ALA A 351 -4.71 -0.25 4.81
CA ALA A 351 -3.86 0.15 5.93
C ALA A 351 -2.56 -0.66 5.98
N PHE A 352 -1.42 0.01 6.15
CA PHE A 352 -0.08 -0.61 6.26
C PHE A 352 0.41 -1.39 5.03
N GLU A 353 -0.24 -1.25 3.88
CA GLU A 353 0.15 -1.86 2.59
C GLU A 353 0.83 -0.86 1.64
N GLY A 354 1.39 0.24 2.17
CA GLY A 354 2.20 1.20 1.41
C GLY A 354 1.44 2.18 0.49
N GLN A 355 0.10 2.16 0.46
CA GLN A 355 -0.68 2.98 -0.48
C GLN A 355 -1.01 4.40 0.01
N ARG A 356 -1.27 4.57 1.31
CA ARG A 356 -1.93 5.77 1.86
C ARG A 356 -1.25 7.10 1.49
N LYS A 357 0.09 7.18 1.56
CA LYS A 357 0.82 8.42 1.19
C LYS A 357 0.50 8.82 -0.26
N TYR A 358 0.55 7.86 -1.18
CA TYR A 358 0.41 8.12 -2.61
C TYR A 358 -1.03 8.43 -3.01
N ASP A 359 -2.02 7.83 -2.33
CA ASP A 359 -3.43 8.22 -2.46
C ASP A 359 -3.65 9.67 -2.05
N LEU A 360 -3.18 10.05 -0.85
CA LEU A 360 -3.34 11.42 -0.37
C LEU A 360 -2.61 12.44 -1.25
N LEU A 361 -1.43 12.07 -1.78
CA LEU A 361 -0.65 12.90 -2.69
C LEU A 361 -1.38 13.10 -4.01
N ARG A 362 -1.83 12.02 -4.67
CA ARG A 362 -2.50 12.11 -5.98
C ARG A 362 -3.88 12.79 -5.89
N TRP A 363 -4.52 12.76 -4.72
CA TRP A 363 -5.72 13.55 -4.44
C TRP A 363 -5.43 15.01 -4.09
N GLY A 364 -4.18 15.40 -3.86
CA GLY A 364 -3.79 16.77 -3.55
C GLY A 364 -4.05 17.21 -2.09
N ILE A 365 -4.29 16.24 -1.19
CA ILE A 365 -4.76 16.46 0.18
C ILE A 365 -3.81 15.90 1.24
N LEU A 366 -2.57 15.60 0.88
CA LEU A 366 -1.57 15.07 1.81
C LEU A 366 -1.31 16.04 2.97
N ASP A 367 -0.93 17.29 2.68
CA ASP A 367 -0.67 18.33 3.70
C ASP A 367 -1.86 18.55 4.63
N SER A 368 -3.06 18.75 4.07
CA SER A 368 -4.28 18.98 4.84
C SER A 368 -4.67 17.79 5.70
N THR A 369 -4.46 16.56 5.21
CA THR A 369 -4.68 15.33 5.98
C THR A 369 -3.72 15.22 7.16
N LEU A 370 -2.41 15.44 6.94
CA LEU A 370 -1.41 15.37 8.01
C LEU A 370 -1.72 16.38 9.12
N LYS A 371 -2.10 17.61 8.76
CA LYS A 371 -2.50 18.66 9.70
C LYS A 371 -3.81 18.33 10.43
N LEU A 372 -4.80 17.75 9.73
CA LEU A 372 -6.05 17.31 10.35
C LEU A 372 -5.81 16.26 11.43
N PHE A 373 -4.98 15.25 11.15
CA PHE A 373 -4.66 14.21 12.13
C PHE A 373 -3.81 14.74 13.29
N GLN A 374 -2.86 15.64 13.02
CA GLN A 374 -2.08 16.31 14.06
C GLN A 374 -2.97 17.11 15.02
N LYS A 375 -3.91 17.89 14.48
CA LYS A 375 -4.84 18.70 15.28
C LYS A 375 -5.72 17.87 16.22
N ASN A 376 -6.13 16.69 15.77
CA ASN A 376 -7.00 15.78 16.52
C ASN A 376 -6.22 14.67 17.23
N LEU A 377 -4.89 14.79 17.33
CA LEU A 377 -4.07 13.79 17.98
C LEU A 377 -4.22 13.89 19.50
N ASP A 378 -4.30 12.75 20.18
CA ASP A 378 -4.33 12.71 21.64
C ASP A 378 -3.09 13.42 22.23
N GLN A 379 -3.27 14.16 23.32
CA GLN A 379 -2.19 14.95 23.93
C GLN A 379 -0.99 14.10 24.35
N SER A 380 -1.20 12.83 24.71
CA SER A 380 -0.12 11.88 25.04
C SER A 380 0.80 11.55 23.87
N LEU A 381 0.38 11.87 22.64
CA LEU A 381 1.14 11.67 21.41
C LEU A 381 1.78 12.96 20.88
N LYS A 382 1.69 14.09 21.60
CA LYS A 382 2.28 15.36 21.18
C LYS A 382 3.77 15.19 20.82
N GLY A 383 4.16 15.66 19.64
CA GLY A 383 5.53 15.55 19.12
C GLY A 383 5.93 14.16 18.61
N LYS A 384 5.04 13.16 18.66
CA LYS A 384 5.30 11.81 18.12
C LYS A 384 4.87 11.66 16.66
N TYR A 385 3.93 12.49 16.19
CA TYR A 385 3.50 12.52 14.79
C TYR A 385 4.15 13.66 14.01
N VAL A 386 5.46 13.53 13.78
CA VAL A 386 6.29 14.59 13.17
C VAL A 386 5.83 14.99 11.77
N ALA A 387 5.16 14.10 11.03
CA ALA A 387 4.65 14.40 9.70
C ALA A 387 3.63 15.56 9.73
N GLY A 388 2.81 15.66 10.78
CA GLY A 388 1.84 16.74 10.93
C GLY A 388 2.48 18.13 11.10
N ASP A 389 3.64 18.19 11.76
CA ASP A 389 4.32 19.45 12.10
C ASP A 389 5.43 19.83 11.11
N LYS A 390 6.01 18.85 10.42
CA LYS A 390 7.25 19.01 9.62
C LYS A 390 7.05 18.78 8.12
N PHE A 391 5.85 18.42 7.67
CA PHE A 391 5.59 18.32 6.24
C PHE A 391 5.67 19.71 5.57
N ILE A 392 6.44 19.80 4.48
CA ILE A 392 6.59 21.02 3.68
C ILE A 392 6.02 20.70 2.30
N LYS A 393 4.89 21.35 1.98
CA LYS A 393 4.24 21.24 0.68
C LYS A 393 5.14 21.83 -0.40
N GLY A 394 5.25 21.13 -1.52
CA GLY A 394 6.16 21.51 -2.62
C GLY A 394 7.58 20.95 -2.47
N GLN A 395 7.81 20.08 -1.50
CA GLN A 395 9.11 19.47 -1.20
C GLN A 395 8.95 18.00 -0.81
N HIS A 396 8.24 17.73 0.30
CA HIS A 396 8.16 16.39 0.93
C HIS A 396 7.23 15.40 0.19
N GLU A 397 6.58 15.83 -0.89
CA GLU A 397 5.90 14.95 -1.83
C GLU A 397 6.88 14.01 -2.55
N LEU A 398 8.10 14.47 -2.84
CA LEU A 398 9.20 13.66 -3.38
C LEU A 398 10.31 13.46 -2.35
N PHE A 399 11.09 12.40 -2.51
CA PHE A 399 12.33 12.21 -1.76
C PHE A 399 13.48 13.00 -2.40
N PRO A 400 14.49 13.40 -1.61
CA PRO A 400 15.74 13.87 -2.18
C PRO A 400 16.40 12.76 -2.99
N ILE A 401 17.07 13.13 -4.07
CA ILE A 401 17.99 12.25 -4.77
C ILE A 401 19.14 11.92 -3.79
N PRO A 402 19.52 10.64 -3.63
CA PRO A 402 20.60 10.27 -2.74
C PRO A 402 21.90 11.02 -3.10
N LEU A 403 22.58 11.58 -2.10
CA LEU A 403 23.79 12.39 -2.32
C LEU A 403 24.88 11.64 -3.11
N GLY A 404 25.05 10.33 -2.84
CA GLY A 404 26.00 9.50 -3.58
C GLY A 404 25.67 9.38 -5.08
N GLU A 405 24.39 9.37 -5.44
CA GLU A 405 23.96 9.36 -6.84
C GLU A 405 24.23 10.70 -7.52
N LEU A 406 23.97 11.82 -6.82
CA LEU A 406 24.29 13.17 -7.33
C LEU A 406 25.79 13.34 -7.59
N GLN A 407 26.63 12.88 -6.66
CA GLN A 407 28.08 13.02 -6.74
C GLN A 407 28.70 12.09 -7.79
N SER A 408 28.13 10.91 -8.00
CA SER A 408 28.66 9.93 -8.95
C SER A 408 28.17 10.14 -10.38
N ASN A 409 26.98 10.74 -10.58
CA ASN A 409 26.40 10.95 -11.90
C ASN A 409 26.43 12.43 -12.31
N PRO A 410 27.46 12.88 -13.07
CA PRO A 410 27.57 14.28 -13.48
C PRO A 410 26.40 14.76 -14.36
N ALA A 411 25.68 13.85 -15.03
CA ALA A 411 24.53 14.19 -15.87
C ALA A 411 23.30 14.66 -15.05
N LEU A 412 23.31 14.46 -13.73
CA LEU A 412 22.32 15.07 -12.82
C LEU A 412 22.61 16.54 -12.52
N ASN A 413 23.78 17.05 -12.91
CA ASN A 413 24.20 18.45 -12.72
C ASN A 413 24.11 18.94 -11.27
N ASN A 414 24.32 18.06 -10.29
CA ASN A 414 24.11 18.33 -8.86
C ASN A 414 22.73 18.94 -8.53
N ARG A 415 21.70 18.66 -9.34
CA ARG A 415 20.34 19.17 -9.12
C ARG A 415 19.49 18.15 -8.37
N ASN A 416 19.05 18.54 -7.17
CA ASN A 416 18.13 17.74 -6.37
C ASN A 416 16.66 18.05 -6.73
N ASN A 417 15.73 17.33 -6.10
CA ASN A 417 14.30 17.67 -6.16
C ASN A 417 14.01 19.01 -5.43
N PRO A 418 12.88 19.68 -5.74
CA PRO A 418 12.54 20.97 -5.15
C PRO A 418 12.63 20.99 -3.61
N GLY A 419 13.23 22.05 -3.07
CA GLY A 419 13.39 22.26 -1.63
C GLY A 419 14.53 21.47 -0.98
N TYR A 420 15.26 20.63 -1.73
CA TYR A 420 16.46 19.95 -1.24
C TYR A 420 17.73 20.56 -1.83
N GLU A 421 18.75 20.69 -0.99
CA GLU A 421 20.08 21.20 -1.37
C GLU A 421 21.03 20.07 -1.79
#